data_AF-A0A7S1VV95-F1
#
_entry.id   AF-A0A7S1VV95-F1
#
_cell.length_a   1.000
_cell.length_b   1.000
_cell.length_c   1.000
_cell.angle_alpha   90.00
_cell.angle_beta   90.00
_cell.angle_gamma   90.00
#
_symmetry.space_group_name_H-M   'P 1'
#
loop_
_entity.id
_entity.type
_entity.pdbx_description
1 polymer ?
#
loop_
_entity_poly.entity_id
_entity_poly.type
_entity_poly.pdbx_seq_one_letter_code
_entity_poly.pdbx_strand_id
1 'polypeptide(L)'
;FIQDDLCVSFAPLYLLEAAVYQDEKIIEAATNVAVSDFENVDRKLLCQLPVELFLGLLASPKFSCTSETLSAHTAAYLKNHPDLDRKLVEEMTDPIKMPTVDSGSALSLLQQAQDYGLVTRNKKNKGKSLK
;
A
#
# COMPACT_ATOMS: atom_id res chain seq x y z
N PHE A 1 18.58 -7.87 22.75
CA PHE A 1 17.44 -8.79 22.64
C PHE A 1 16.55 -8.43 21.47
N ILE A 2 15.85 -7.30 21.42
CA ILE A 2 15.02 -6.96 20.24
C ILE A 2 15.87 -6.58 19.00
N GLN A 3 17.03 -5.94 19.18
CA GLN A 3 17.88 -5.53 18.06
C GLN A 3 18.43 -6.69 17.21
N ASP A 4 18.57 -7.88 17.79
CA ASP A 4 19.14 -9.04 17.07
C ASP A 4 18.08 -9.81 16.25
N ASP A 5 16.79 -9.60 16.54
CA ASP A 5 15.66 -10.31 15.92
C ASP A 5 14.84 -9.40 14.97
N LEU A 6 15.06 -8.09 15.02
CA LEU A 6 14.41 -7.12 14.15
C LEU A 6 15.01 -7.19 12.73
N CYS A 7 14.42 -8.05 11.90
CA CYS A 7 14.73 -8.17 10.48
C CYS A 7 13.48 -7.92 9.61
N VAL A 8 13.69 -7.82 8.29
CA VAL A 8 12.65 -7.50 7.30
C VAL A 8 11.43 -8.43 7.41
N SER A 9 11.68 -9.72 7.66
CA SER A 9 10.62 -10.73 7.78
C SER A 9 9.69 -10.51 8.98
N PHE A 10 10.19 -9.93 10.07
CA PHE A 10 9.42 -9.69 11.29
C PHE A 10 9.07 -8.23 11.51
N ALA A 11 9.61 -7.30 10.72
CA ALA A 11 9.40 -5.87 10.90
C ALA A 11 7.91 -5.46 10.95
N PRO A 12 7.00 -6.00 10.12
CA PRO A 12 5.57 -5.68 10.25
C PRO A 12 4.95 -6.18 11.57
N LEU A 13 5.40 -7.33 12.10
CA LEU A 13 4.93 -7.84 13.39
C LEU A 13 5.39 -6.93 14.52
N TYR A 14 6.65 -6.51 14.50
CA TYR A 14 7.16 -5.53 15.47
C TYR A 14 6.42 -4.18 15.36
N LEU A 15 6.05 -3.74 14.16
CA LEU A 15 5.23 -2.55 13.97
C LEU A 15 3.85 -2.69 14.61
N LEU A 16 3.19 -3.83 14.44
CA LEU A 16 1.89 -4.12 15.06
C LEU A 16 1.98 -4.05 16.58
N GLU A 17 2.88 -4.82 17.17
CA GLU A 17 3.03 -4.90 18.62
C GLU A 17 3.45 -3.54 19.20
N ALA A 18 4.43 -2.86 18.57
CA ALA A 18 4.88 -1.57 19.05
C ALA A 18 3.81 -0.49 18.97
N ALA A 19 2.91 -0.53 17.99
CA ALA A 19 1.76 0.37 17.92
C ALA A 19 0.76 0.13 19.06
N VAL A 20 0.54 -1.13 19.46
CA VAL A 20 -0.32 -1.48 20.61
C VAL A 20 0.27 -0.94 21.92
N TYR A 21 1.58 -1.07 22.11
CA TYR A 21 2.29 -0.60 23.31
C TYR A 21 2.75 0.87 23.24
N GLN A 22 2.51 1.55 22.12
CA GLN A 22 2.96 2.93 21.85
C GLN A 22 4.48 3.13 22.03
N ASP A 23 5.28 2.12 21.67
CA ASP A 23 6.74 2.20 21.73
C ASP A 23 7.30 2.84 20.45
N GLU A 24 7.42 4.17 20.47
CA GLU A 24 7.90 4.96 19.34
C GLU A 24 9.28 4.54 18.83
N LYS A 25 10.17 4.05 19.71
CA LYS A 25 11.52 3.63 19.31
C LYS A 25 11.48 2.35 18.49
N ILE A 26 10.62 1.40 18.89
CA ILE A 26 10.43 0.17 18.12
C ILE A 26 9.68 0.46 16.82
N ILE A 27 8.68 1.35 16.85
CA ILE A 27 7.98 1.79 15.62
C ILE A 27 8.98 2.37 14.61
N GLU A 28 9.85 3.28 15.05
CA GLU A 28 10.86 3.89 14.18
C GLU A 28 11.84 2.85 13.65
N ALA A 29 12.37 1.98 14.52
CA ALA A 29 13.32 0.95 14.12
C ALA A 29 12.70 -0.06 13.13
N ALA A 30 11.49 -0.55 13.42
CA ALA A 30 10.80 -1.52 12.58
C ALA A 30 10.34 -0.90 11.26
N THR A 31 9.94 0.37 11.26
CA THR A 31 9.70 1.14 10.03
C THR A 31 10.97 1.20 9.18
N ASN A 32 12.10 1.61 9.77
CA ASN A 32 13.37 1.71 9.06
C ASN A 32 13.78 0.37 8.42
N VAL A 33 13.59 -0.74 9.12
CA VAL A 33 13.90 -2.08 8.60
C VAL A 33 12.93 -2.45 7.46
N ALA A 34 11.62 -2.29 7.67
CA ALA A 34 10.61 -2.62 6.67
C ALA A 34 10.77 -1.81 5.36
N VAL A 35 11.07 -0.52 5.44
CA VAL A 35 11.20 0.33 4.25
C VAL A 35 12.55 0.17 3.53
N SER A 36 13.58 -0.32 4.23
CA SER A 36 14.90 -0.54 3.62
C SER A 36 14.94 -1.68 2.61
N ASP A 37 14.02 -2.63 2.73
CA ASP A 37 13.89 -3.78 1.86
C ASP A 37 12.41 -4.18 1.70
N PHE A 38 11.59 -3.20 1.34
CA PHE A 38 10.13 -3.34 1.30
C PHE A 38 9.67 -4.46 0.36
N GLU A 39 10.46 -4.77 -0.66
CA GLU A 39 10.17 -5.82 -1.64
C GLU A 39 10.12 -7.22 -1.04
N ASN A 40 10.92 -7.46 0.00
CA ASN A 40 11.02 -8.76 0.65
C ASN A 40 10.14 -8.87 1.90
N VAL A 41 9.34 -7.84 2.21
CA VAL A 41 8.43 -7.87 3.34
C VAL A 41 7.27 -8.83 3.07
N ASP A 42 6.94 -9.67 4.05
CA ASP A 42 5.82 -10.60 3.93
C ASP A 42 4.50 -9.84 3.70
N ARG A 43 3.93 -10.06 2.52
CA ARG A 43 2.67 -9.45 2.08
C ARG A 43 1.51 -9.74 3.03
N LYS A 44 1.44 -10.93 3.64
CA LYS A 44 0.38 -11.28 4.59
C LYS A 44 0.47 -10.45 5.86
N LEU A 45 1.68 -10.20 6.35
CA LEU A 45 1.88 -9.37 7.53
C LEU A 45 1.61 -7.90 7.23
N LEU A 46 2.00 -7.40 6.05
CA LEU A 46 1.63 -6.05 5.60
C LEU A 46 0.11 -5.85 5.58
N CYS A 47 -0.65 -6.85 5.12
CA CYS A 47 -2.11 -6.78 5.10
C CYS A 47 -2.75 -6.79 6.50
N GLN A 48 -2.00 -7.10 7.56
CA GLN A 48 -2.49 -7.04 8.94
C GLN A 48 -2.26 -5.68 9.58
N LEU A 49 -1.42 -4.82 8.99
CA LEU A 49 -1.13 -3.49 9.51
C LEU A 49 -2.42 -2.62 9.53
N PRO A 50 -2.59 -1.78 10.56
CA PRO A 50 -3.46 -0.62 10.49
C PRO A 50 -3.08 0.30 9.33
N VAL A 51 -4.08 1.00 8.79
CA VAL A 51 -3.91 1.88 7.61
C VAL A 51 -2.89 2.98 7.87
N GLU A 52 -2.84 3.51 9.09
CA GLU A 52 -1.92 4.57 9.49
C GLU A 52 -0.47 4.09 9.46
N LEU A 53 -0.21 2.85 9.88
CA LEU A 53 1.13 2.27 9.83
C LEU A 53 1.54 1.96 8.40
N PHE A 54 0.64 1.42 7.58
CA PHE A 54 0.92 1.15 6.18
C PHE A 54 1.24 2.43 5.40
N LEU A 55 0.44 3.50 5.59
CA LEU A 55 0.73 4.81 5.02
C LEU A 55 2.03 5.40 5.56
N GLY A 56 2.33 5.22 6.84
CA GLY A 56 3.60 5.60 7.46
C GLY A 56 4.81 4.96 6.77
N LEU A 57 4.71 3.69 6.35
CA LEU A 57 5.75 3.05 5.55
C LEU A 57 5.93 3.75 4.20
N LEU A 58 4.83 4.01 3.47
CA LEU A 58 4.86 4.64 2.15
C LEU A 58 5.29 6.12 2.19
N ALA A 59 5.09 6.80 3.31
CA ALA A 59 5.47 8.19 3.54
C ALA A 59 6.92 8.33 4.05
N SER A 60 7.57 7.23 4.43
CA SER A 60 8.93 7.26 4.96
C SER A 60 9.91 7.83 3.92
N PRO A 61 10.80 8.75 4.30
CA PRO A 61 11.80 9.31 3.38
C PRO A 61 12.84 8.27 2.93
N LYS A 62 12.91 7.12 3.61
CA LYS A 62 13.79 6.00 3.27
C LYS A 62 13.07 4.93 2.44
N PHE A 63 11.81 5.15 2.09
CA PHE A 63 11.01 4.21 1.31
C PHE A 63 11.61 4.02 -0.08
N SER A 64 11.90 2.76 -0.43
CA SER A 64 12.39 2.38 -1.74
C SER A 64 11.84 1.00 -2.12
N CYS A 65 11.12 0.94 -3.23
CA CYS A 65 10.77 -0.31 -3.90
C CYS A 65 10.44 -0.05 -5.36
N THR A 66 10.44 -1.11 -6.17
CA THR A 66 9.89 -1.08 -7.53
C THR A 66 8.40 -0.76 -7.52
N SER A 67 7.96 -0.05 -8.56
CA SER A 67 6.56 0.34 -8.74
C SER A 67 5.63 -0.86 -8.87
N GLU A 68 6.10 -1.91 -9.56
CA GLU A 68 5.40 -3.18 -9.71
C GLU A 68 5.16 -3.85 -8.36
N THR A 69 6.19 -3.89 -7.51
CA THR A 69 6.11 -4.46 -6.16
C THR A 69 5.18 -3.65 -5.28
N LEU A 70 5.29 -2.31 -5.30
CA LEU A 70 4.36 -1.43 -4.61
C LEU A 70 2.91 -1.73 -5.02
N SER A 71 2.65 -1.78 -6.33
CA SER A 71 1.32 -2.04 -6.85
C SER A 71 0.77 -3.39 -6.41
N ALA A 72 1.61 -4.42 -6.33
CA ALA A 72 1.20 -5.76 -5.92
C ALA A 72 0.91 -5.85 -4.41
N HIS A 73 1.69 -5.16 -3.57
CA HIS A 73 1.42 -5.05 -2.14
C HIS A 73 0.18 -4.20 -1.87
N THR A 74 0.05 -3.04 -2.51
CA THR A 74 -1.12 -2.16 -2.37
C THR A 74 -2.40 -2.85 -2.83
N ALA A 75 -2.40 -3.55 -3.97
CA ALA A 75 -3.57 -4.30 -4.44
C ALA A 75 -4.03 -5.35 -3.43
N ALA A 76 -3.08 -6.09 -2.85
CA ALA A 76 -3.36 -7.09 -1.83
C ALA A 76 -3.85 -6.45 -0.53
N TYR A 77 -3.28 -5.32 -0.13
CA TYR A 77 -3.72 -4.57 1.04
C TYR A 77 -5.17 -4.09 0.88
N LEU A 78 -5.47 -3.39 -0.21
CA LEU A 78 -6.83 -2.89 -0.52
C LEU A 78 -7.87 -4.02 -0.62
N LYS A 79 -7.46 -5.24 -1.00
CA LYS A 79 -8.36 -6.40 -1.06
C LYS A 79 -8.74 -6.91 0.33
N ASN A 80 -7.84 -6.80 1.30
CA ASN A 80 -8.09 -7.17 2.70
C ASN A 80 -8.79 -6.05 3.50
N HIS A 81 -8.79 -4.83 2.98
CA HIS A 81 -9.37 -3.64 3.61
C HIS A 81 -10.37 -2.94 2.67
N PRO A 82 -11.57 -3.50 2.46
CA PRO A 82 -12.56 -2.94 1.53
C PRO A 82 -13.25 -1.65 2.04
N ASP A 83 -13.11 -1.35 3.33
CA ASP A 83 -13.81 -0.25 4.01
C ASP A 83 -12.96 1.04 4.09
N LEU A 84 -11.95 1.19 3.24
CA LEU A 84 -11.06 2.35 3.26
C LEU A 84 -11.72 3.58 2.64
N ASP A 85 -11.39 4.77 3.14
CA ASP A 85 -11.82 6.01 2.50
C ASP A 85 -11.10 6.18 1.15
N ARG A 86 -11.82 6.72 0.18
CA ARG A 86 -11.32 7.02 -1.17
C ARG A 86 -10.01 7.80 -1.14
N LYS A 87 -9.89 8.79 -0.24
CA LYS A 87 -8.68 9.63 -0.14
C LYS A 87 -7.45 8.81 0.26
N LEU A 88 -7.61 7.84 1.16
CA LEU A 88 -6.52 6.96 1.59
C LEU A 88 -6.09 6.04 0.44
N VAL A 89 -7.05 5.56 -0.36
CA VAL A 89 -6.75 4.76 -1.56
C VAL A 89 -5.99 5.59 -2.60
N GLU A 90 -6.37 6.84 -2.84
CA GLU A 90 -5.65 7.76 -3.74
C GLU A 90 -4.20 7.99 -3.25
N GLU A 91 -3.98 8.13 -1.95
CA GLU A 91 -2.64 8.29 -1.37
C GLU A 91 -1.76 7.02 -1.53
N MET A 92 -2.35 5.83 -1.38
CA MET A 92 -1.64 4.56 -1.58
C MET A 92 -1.33 4.26 -3.06
N THR A 93 -2.10 4.84 -3.97
CA THR A 93 -2.01 4.59 -5.41
C THR A 93 -1.44 5.79 -6.19
N ASP A 94 -0.66 6.64 -5.51
CA ASP A 94 -0.05 7.83 -6.09
C ASP A 94 0.71 7.50 -7.39
N PRO A 95 0.31 8.07 -8.55
CA PRO A 95 0.98 7.84 -9.83
C PRO A 95 2.47 8.22 -9.85
N ILE A 96 2.91 9.09 -8.94
CA ILE A 96 4.33 9.48 -8.81
C ILE A 96 5.13 8.31 -8.22
N LYS A 97 4.58 7.62 -7.21
CA LYS A 97 5.22 6.47 -6.55
C LYS A 97 5.00 5.16 -7.32
N MET A 98 3.88 5.05 -8.02
CA MET A 98 3.43 3.86 -8.72
C MET A 98 3.16 4.13 -10.22
N PRO A 99 4.17 4.55 -11.01
CA PRO A 99 4.00 4.84 -12.44
C PRO A 99 3.69 3.59 -13.29
N THR A 100 4.16 2.42 -12.87
CA THR A 100 3.94 1.13 -13.54
C THR A 100 3.25 0.15 -12.59
N VAL A 101 2.31 -0.63 -13.14
CA VAL A 101 1.52 -1.57 -12.35
C VAL A 101 1.88 -3.00 -12.75
N ASP A 102 2.06 -3.85 -11.75
CA ASP A 102 2.24 -5.28 -11.95
C ASP A 102 1.05 -5.88 -12.70
N SER A 103 1.35 -6.66 -13.74
CA SER A 103 0.35 -7.27 -14.61
C SER A 103 -0.65 -8.16 -13.87
N GLY A 104 -0.21 -8.88 -12.82
CA GLY A 104 -1.09 -9.73 -12.01
C GLY A 104 -2.03 -8.94 -11.10
N SER A 105 -1.62 -7.73 -10.75
CA SER A 105 -2.33 -6.85 -9.80
C SER A 105 -3.17 -5.78 -10.52
N ALA A 106 -2.90 -5.53 -11.80
CA ALA A 106 -3.55 -4.50 -12.62
C ALA A 106 -5.08 -4.62 -12.64
N LEU A 107 -5.61 -5.83 -12.85
CA LEU A 107 -7.06 -6.04 -12.90
C LEU A 107 -7.71 -5.77 -11.53
N SER A 108 -7.06 -6.20 -10.44
CA SER A 108 -7.56 -6.01 -9.08
C SER A 108 -7.61 -4.53 -8.72
N LEU A 109 -6.53 -3.78 -9.03
CA LEU A 109 -6.46 -2.34 -8.80
C LEU A 109 -7.50 -1.58 -9.64
N LEU A 110 -7.74 -2.00 -10.89
CA LEU A 110 -8.74 -1.38 -11.74
C LEU A 110 -10.16 -1.58 -11.21
N GLN A 111 -10.47 -2.77 -10.70
CA GLN A 111 -11.74 -3.06 -10.06
C GLN A 111 -11.91 -2.22 -8.78
N GLN A 112 -10.90 -2.17 -7.92
CA GLN A 112 -10.91 -1.34 -6.71
C GLN A 112 -11.07 0.15 -7.07
N ALA A 113 -10.34 0.65 -8.06
CA ALA A 113 -10.46 2.03 -8.52
C ALA A 113 -11.87 2.35 -9.04
N GLN A 114 -12.57 1.38 -9.63
CA GLN A 114 -13.97 1.53 -10.01
C GLN A 114 -14.89 1.58 -8.77
N ASP A 115 -14.68 0.70 -7.80
CA ASP A 115 -15.48 0.63 -6.57
C ASP A 115 -15.35 1.91 -5.74
N TYR A 116 -14.15 2.49 -5.66
CA TYR A 116 -13.89 3.78 -5.01
C TYR A 116 -14.23 5.01 -5.87
N GLY A 117 -14.73 4.82 -7.10
CA GLY A 117 -15.14 5.92 -7.99
C GLY A 117 -13.97 6.80 -8.47
N LEU A 118 -12.76 6.24 -8.55
CA LEU A 118 -11.55 6.88 -9.09
C LEU A 118 -11.56 6.90 -10.61
N VAL A 119 -12.20 5.91 -11.23
CA VAL A 119 -12.35 5.84 -12.69
C VAL A 119 -13.55 6.68 -13.12
N THR A 120 -13.28 7.84 -13.72
CA THR A 120 -14.33 8.56 -14.45
C THR A 120 -14.69 7.76 -15.71
N ARG A 121 -15.91 7.22 -15.76
CA ARG A 121 -16.43 6.67 -17.03
C ARG A 121 -16.45 7.82 -18.04
N ASN A 122 -15.53 7.78 -19.00
CA ASN A 122 -15.60 8.64 -20.18
C ASN A 122 -16.90 8.33 -20.93
N LYS A 123 -17.98 9.08 -20.62
CA LYS A 123 -19.17 9.13 -21.46
C LYS A 123 -18.82 9.93 -22.72
N LYS A 124 -18.20 9.29 -23.71
CA LYS A 124 -18.23 9.78 -25.09
C LYS A 124 -18.95 8.78 -25.98
N ASN A 125 -19.82 9.33 -26.83
CA ASN A 125 -20.58 8.73 -27.92
C ASN A 125 -22.02 8.29 -27.62
N LYS A 126 -22.91 9.27 -27.39
CA LYS A 126 -24.20 9.24 -28.11
C LYS A 126 -24.06 10.12 -29.33
N GLY A 127 -24.00 9.48 -30.50
CA GLY A 127 -23.98 10.17 -31.78
C GLY A 127 -25.16 11.12 -31.90
N LYS A 128 -24.88 12.37 -32.25
CA LYS A 128 -25.86 13.17 -32.98
C LYS A 128 -25.69 12.84 -34.45
N SER A 129 -26.58 11.94 -34.86
CA SER A 129 -26.90 11.58 -36.23
C SER A 129 -27.14 12.84 -37.06
N LEU A 130 -26.69 12.80 -38.32
CA LEU A 130 -27.02 13.76 -39.37
C LEU A 130 -28.52 14.08 -39.37
N LYS A 131 -28.87 15.37 -39.38
CA LYS A 131 -29.87 15.95 -40.29
C LYS A 131 -29.51 17.42 -40.52
#